data_AF-A0A0G0H2J0-F1
#
_entry.id   AF-A0A0G0H2J0-F1
#
_cell.length_a   1.000
_cell.length_b   1.000
_cell.length_c   1.000
_cell.angle_alpha   90.00
_cell.angle_beta   90.00
_cell.angle_gamma   90.00
#
_symmetry.space_group_name_H-M   'P 1'
#
loop_
_entity.id
_entity.type
_entity.pdbx_description
1 polymer ?
#
loop_
_entity_poly.entity_id
_entity_poly.type
_entity_poly.pdbx_seq_one_letter_code
_entity_poly.pdbx_strand_id
1 'polypeptide(L)' 'MIPAKSQRRQLSFIKNKLKPGVKIITHSGISGTVILVFNKTLIVEQKDGLKVEILRLSVKALNE' A
#
# COMPACT_ATOMS: atom_id res chain seq x y z
N MET A 1 19.85 11.55 -18.20
CA MET A 1 20.02 10.27 -17.47
C MET A 1 19.80 10.51 -15.99
N ILE A 2 18.71 9.99 -15.42
CA ILE A 2 18.48 10.09 -13.96
C ILE A 2 19.36 9.03 -13.29
N PRO A 3 20.18 9.37 -12.27
CA PRO A 3 21.09 8.41 -11.66
C PRO A 3 20.33 7.25 -11.03
N ALA A 4 20.76 6.01 -11.26
CA ALA A 4 20.18 4.80 -10.67
C ALA A 4 20.09 4.86 -9.12
N LYS A 5 20.94 5.67 -8.46
CA LYS A 5 20.87 5.95 -7.02
C LYS A 5 19.60 6.72 -6.61
N SER A 6 19.11 7.67 -7.41
CA SER A 6 17.87 8.40 -7.12
C SER A 6 16.63 7.54 -7.31
N GLN A 7 16.62 6.62 -8.29
CA GLN A 7 15.52 5.66 -8.45
C GLN A 7 15.41 4.73 -7.23
N ARG A 8 16.54 4.22 -6.71
CA ARG A 8 16.54 3.41 -5.48
C ARG A 8 15.95 4.15 -4.27
N ARG A 9 16.28 5.44 -4.10
CA ARG A 9 15.73 6.26 -3.02
C ARG A 9 14.24 6.52 -3.19
N GLN A 10 13.76 6.85 -4.38
CA GLN A 10 12.32 7.00 -4.65
C GLN A 10 11.55 5.69 -4.41
N LEU A 11 12.10 4.55 -4.86
CA LEU A 11 11.51 3.24 -4.61
C LEU A 11 11.49 2.91 -3.11
N SER A 12 12.52 3.28 -2.34
CA SER A 12 12.53 3.09 -0.88
C SER A 12 11.51 3.97 -0.14
N PHE A 13 11.18 5.15 -0.67
CA PHE A 13 10.13 6.02 -0.14
C PHE A 13 8.73 5.42 -0.36
N ILE A 14 8.53 4.71 -1.48
CA ILE A 14 7.32 3.94 -1.79
C ILE A 14 7.26 2.65 -0.96
N LYS A 15 8.43 2.05 -0.62
CA LYS A 15 8.53 0.78 0.09
C LYS A 15 8.20 0.84 1.59
N ASN A 16 7.93 2.00 2.19
CA ASN A 16 7.83 2.09 3.66
C ASN A 16 6.58 2.73 4.27
N LYS A 17 5.55 3.09 3.48
CA LYS A 17 4.35 3.74 4.05
C LYS A 17 3.18 2.80 4.37
N LEU A 18 3.21 1.56 3.91
CA LEU A 18 2.12 0.60 4.13
C LEU A 18 2.48 -0.27 5.32
N LYS A 19 1.75 -0.07 6.41
CA LYS A 19 1.86 -0.81 7.67
C LYS A 19 0.46 -1.26 8.09
N PRO A 20 0.34 -2.33 8.89
CA PRO A 20 -0.91 -2.62 9.58
C PRO A 20 -1.47 -1.38 10.29
N GLY A 21 -2.78 -1.17 10.21
CA GLY A 21 -3.50 -0.01 10.76
C GLY A 21 -3.61 1.19 9.81
N VAL A 22 -2.89 1.21 8.69
CA VAL A 22 -2.97 2.31 7.71
C VAL A 22 -4.24 2.18 6.87
N LYS A 23 -4.98 3.28 6.74
CA LYS A 23 -6.08 3.38 5.77
C LYS A 23 -5.52 3.59 4.36
N ILE A 24 -6.06 2.83 3.43
CA ILE A 24 -5.66 2.87 2.02
C ILE A 24 -6.87 3.07 1.13
N ILE A 25 -6.59 3.51 -0.10
CA ILE A 25 -7.53 3.44 -1.20
C ILE A 25 -6.83 2.81 -2.41
N THR A 26 -7.48 1.86 -3.06
CA THR A 26 -7.00 1.28 -4.32
C THR A 26 -7.35 2.19 -5.49
N HIS A 27 -6.70 1.95 -6.63
CA HIS A 27 -7.11 2.60 -7.90
C HIS A 27 -8.54 2.27 -8.34
N SER A 28 -9.08 1.13 -7.89
CA SER A 28 -10.47 0.72 -8.16
C SER A 28 -11.49 1.37 -7.20
N GLY A 29 -11.06 2.25 -6.29
CA GLY A 29 -11.94 2.95 -5.34
C GLY A 29 -12.25 2.14 -4.07
N ILE A 30 -11.64 0.98 -3.89
CA ILE A 30 -11.79 0.19 -2.66
C ILE A 30 -11.01 0.88 -1.55
N SER A 31 -11.70 1.20 -0.46
CA SER A 31 -11.06 1.74 0.74
C SER A 31 -11.14 0.75 1.89
N GLY A 32 -10.12 0.76 2.73
CA GLY A 32 -10.05 -0.15 3.87
C GLY A 32 -8.80 0.05 4.70
N THR A 33 -8.67 -0.75 5.75
CA THR A 33 -7.54 -0.73 6.69
C THR A 33 -6.64 -1.91 6.42
N VAL A 34 -5.33 -1.67 6.29
CA VAL A 34 -4.35 -2.75 6.15
C VAL A 34 -4.28 -3.53 7.46
N ILE A 35 -4.48 -4.84 7.41
CA ILE A 35 -4.30 -5.73 8.57
C ILE A 35 -2.93 -6.40 8.53
N LEU A 36 -2.52 -6.87 7.35
CA LEU A 36 -1.27 -7.60 7.15
C LEU A 36 -0.52 -7.08 5.92
N VAL A 37 0.80 -7.08 6.02
CA VAL A 37 1.70 -6.65 4.94
C VAL A 37 2.63 -7.80 4.61
N PHE A 38 2.58 -8.26 3.37
CA PHE A 38 3.52 -9.21 2.81
C PHE A 38 4.48 -8.50 1.85
N ASN A 39 5.48 -9.23 1.33
CA ASN A 39 6.48 -8.66 0.43
C ASN A 39 5.86 -8.06 -0.85
N LYS A 40 4.81 -8.67 -1.41
CA LYS A 40 4.16 -8.24 -2.66
C LYS A 40 2.69 -7.85 -2.49
N THR A 41 2.02 -8.38 -1.47
CA THR A 41 0.57 -8.20 -1.24
C THR A 41 0.29 -7.63 0.14
N LEU A 42 -0.96 -7.23 0.34
CA LEU A 42 -1.49 -6.66 1.57
C LEU A 42 -2.84 -7.31 1.80
N ILE A 43 -3.18 -7.60 3.06
CA ILE A 43 -4.54 -7.93 3.45
C ILE A 43 -5.20 -6.67 3.98
N VAL A 44 -6.34 -6.33 3.42
CA VAL A 44 -7.09 -5.11 3.72
C VAL A 44 -8.49 -5.50 4.19
N GLU A 45 -8.93 -4.92 5.30
CA GLU A 45 -10.29 -5.01 5.80
C GLU A 45 -11.10 -3.82 5.30
N GLN A 46 -12.18 -4.11 4.58
CA GLN A 46 -13.17 -3.11 4.19
C GLN A 46 -14.13 -2.82 5.35
N LYS A 47 -14.89 -1.72 5.27
CA LYS A 47 -15.88 -1.34 6.30
C LYS A 47 -16.90 -2.44 6.60
N ASP A 48 -17.21 -3.26 5.61
CA ASP A 48 -18.21 -4.34 5.72
C ASP A 48 -17.62 -5.62 6.35
N GLY A 49 -16.38 -5.59 6.83
CA GLY A 49 -15.68 -6.74 7.41
C GLY A 49 -15.06 -7.70 6.39
N LEU A 50 -15.21 -7.42 5.10
CA LEU A 50 -14.61 -8.22 4.03
C LEU A 50 -13.09 -8.03 4.00
N LYS A 51 -12.36 -9.16 3.97
CA LYS A 51 -10.90 -9.18 3.88
C LYS A 51 -10.47 -9.50 2.46
N VAL A 52 -9.70 -8.60 1.85
CA VAL A 52 -9.23 -8.73 0.47
C VAL A 52 -7.71 -8.71 0.43
N GLU A 53 -7.15 -9.58 -0.40
CA GLU A 53 -5.74 -9.54 -0.74
C GLU A 53 -5.52 -8.64 -1.95
N ILE A 54 -4.60 -7.67 -1.82
CA ILE A 54 -4.37 -6.64 -2.84
C ILE A 54 -2.87 -6.50 -3.09
N LEU A 55 -2.50 -6.30 -4.35
CA LEU A 55 -1.12 -6.00 -4.73
C LEU A 55 -0.69 -4.67 -4.13
N ARG A 56 0.49 -4.68 -3.52
CA ARG A 56 1.05 -3.52 -2.83
C ARG A 56 1.31 -2.32 -3.74
N LEU A 57 1.51 -2.57 -5.03
CA LEU A 57 1.73 -1.53 -6.04
C LEU A 57 0.42 -0.84 -6.48
N SER A 58 -0.73 -1.44 -6.19
CA SER A 58 -2.04 -0.98 -6.64
C SER A 58 -2.78 -0.12 -5.61
N VAL A 59 -2.11 0.22 -4.50
CA VAL A 59 -2.70 0.94 -3.38
C VAL A 59 -1.98 2.25 -3.11
N LYS A 60 -2.75 3.26 -2.72
CA LYS A 60 -2.24 4.54 -2.23
C LYS A 60 -2.59 4.66 -0.75
N ALA A 61 -1.58 4.89 0.09
CA ALA A 61 -1.78 5.22 1.49
C ALA A 61 -2.46 6.60 1.60
N LEU A 62 -3.55 6.66 2.35
CA LEU A 62 -4.17 7.92 2.77
C LEU A 62 -3.39 8.36 4.02
N ASN A 63 -2.33 9.15 3.84
CA ASN A 63 -1.71 9.82 4.99
C ASN A 63 -2.62 11.01 5.34
N GLU A 64 -3.15 11.03 6.56
CA GLU A 64 -3.53 12.27 7.24
C GLU A 64 -2.27 13.10 7.55
#